data_AF-A0A1B8E9S4-F1
#
_entry.id   AF-A0A1B8E9S4-F1
#
_cell.length_a   1.000
_cell.length_b   1.000
_cell.length_c   1.000
_cell.angle_alpha   90.00
_cell.angle_beta   90.00
_cell.angle_gamma   90.00
#
_symmetry.space_group_name_H-M   'P 1'
#
loop_
_entity.id
_entity.type
_entity.pdbx_description
1 polymer ?
#
loop_
_entity_poly.entity_id
_entity_poly.type
_entity_poly.pdbx_seq_one_letter_code
_entity_poly.pdbx_strand_id
1 'polypeptide(L)'
;MSRSIAQTPYEERRSTHPLSAYLYRLMVVKESNLCLSADVSSARTLLRLANSIGPSIVVLKTHYDIVSDWDSDVETGTGAQLAALAAKHGFLIFEDRKFSDIGSTVQKQYTDGPGKAVEWAHITNAHILPGAAIVTALAEAASAWREKKKYEVKTDITVGTPRPESLSEDDEGKDDEDIKNLKALQARRKASIVSITTVSQSYEPANSPRAAIPECEEDVIFTGIEEAPLDRGLLLLAQMSSAGNLLDEAYAKACVEIARKNTDFVMGFIAQETQNTAADDQFLTMTPGCQLPSGDEKSASGDGLGQQYNTPQKLIGEKNVDIIIVGRGIIGAVDPVTEAERYRKKGWEAYKARISA
;
A
#
# COMPACT_ATOMS: atom_id res chain seq x y z
N MET A 1 -10.39 -35.57 -12.37
CA MET A 1 -11.01 -34.64 -11.41
C MET A 1 -10.28 -33.32 -11.54
N SER A 2 -10.98 -32.21 -11.77
CA SER A 2 -10.35 -30.88 -11.77
C SER A 2 -9.75 -30.63 -10.38
N ARG A 3 -8.48 -30.24 -10.29
CA ARG A 3 -7.88 -29.82 -9.02
C ARG A 3 -8.68 -28.63 -8.48
N SER A 4 -8.95 -28.62 -7.17
CA SER A 4 -9.54 -27.45 -6.50
C SER A 4 -8.57 -26.27 -6.58
N ILE A 5 -9.08 -25.03 -6.67
CA ILE A 5 -8.24 -23.82 -6.67
C ILE A 5 -7.28 -23.77 -5.46
N ALA A 6 -7.70 -24.37 -4.33
CA ALA A 6 -6.88 -24.48 -3.13
C ALA A 6 -5.60 -25.31 -3.35
N GLN A 7 -5.69 -26.38 -4.15
CA GLN A 7 -4.58 -27.27 -4.50
C GLN A 7 -3.78 -26.78 -5.70
N THR A 8 -4.28 -25.79 -6.45
CA THR A 8 -3.53 -25.14 -7.52
C THR A 8 -2.38 -24.33 -6.92
N PRO A 9 -1.11 -24.60 -7.31
CA PRO A 9 0.04 -23.82 -6.88
C PRO A 9 -0.11 -22.33 -7.23
N TYR A 10 0.48 -21.42 -6.44
CA TYR A 10 0.33 -19.98 -6.64
C TYR A 10 0.82 -19.50 -8.02
N GLU A 11 1.88 -20.10 -8.55
CA GLU A 11 2.38 -19.90 -9.91
C GLU A 11 1.38 -20.35 -11.00
N GLU A 12 0.59 -21.38 -10.67
CA GLU A 12 -0.57 -21.95 -11.36
C GLU A 12 -1.75 -20.97 -11.48
N ARG A 13 -1.95 -20.18 -10.42
CA ARG A 13 -3.18 -19.41 -10.23
C ARG A 13 -3.29 -18.27 -11.23
N ARG A 14 -4.54 -17.98 -11.58
CA ARG A 14 -4.92 -16.83 -12.39
C ARG A 14 -5.85 -15.97 -11.54
N SER A 15 -5.76 -14.66 -11.73
CA SER A 15 -6.68 -13.69 -11.14
C SER A 15 -6.91 -12.58 -12.14
N THR A 16 -8.15 -12.11 -12.21
CA THR A 16 -8.52 -10.93 -12.99
C THR A 16 -8.03 -9.64 -12.36
N HIS A 17 -7.84 -9.62 -11.03
CA HIS A 17 -7.41 -8.43 -10.31
C HIS A 17 -5.87 -8.28 -10.38
N PRO A 18 -5.33 -7.13 -10.85
CA PRO A 18 -3.89 -6.95 -11.04
C PRO A 18 -3.06 -7.17 -9.78
N LEU A 19 -3.51 -6.64 -8.63
CA LEU A 19 -2.81 -6.85 -7.35
C LEU A 19 -2.83 -8.30 -6.87
N SER A 20 -3.90 -9.07 -7.16
CA SER A 20 -3.96 -10.48 -6.78
C SER A 20 -2.99 -11.30 -7.62
N ALA A 21 -2.94 -11.04 -8.93
CA ALA A 21 -1.97 -11.69 -9.81
C ALA A 21 -0.53 -11.35 -9.40
N TYR A 22 -0.26 -10.10 -9.05
CA TYR A 22 1.04 -9.66 -8.52
C TYR A 22 1.39 -10.37 -7.21
N LEU A 23 0.46 -10.42 -6.24
CA LEU A 23 0.68 -11.09 -4.96
C LEU A 23 1.04 -12.56 -5.13
N TYR A 24 0.36 -13.31 -6.00
CA TYR A 24 0.71 -14.72 -6.23
C TYR A 24 2.16 -14.88 -6.70
N ARG A 25 2.63 -14.02 -7.62
CA ARG A 25 4.03 -14.03 -8.07
C ARG A 25 4.97 -13.65 -6.93
N LEU A 26 4.65 -12.60 -6.18
CA LEU A 26 5.47 -12.14 -5.05
C LEU A 26 5.61 -13.21 -3.96
N MET A 27 4.51 -13.90 -3.64
CA MET A 27 4.48 -15.00 -2.67
C MET A 27 5.42 -16.14 -3.07
N VAL A 28 5.45 -16.49 -4.36
CA VAL A 28 6.37 -17.50 -4.89
C VAL A 28 7.81 -17.02 -4.82
N VAL A 29 8.11 -15.81 -5.30
CA VAL A 29 9.48 -15.25 -5.30
C VAL A 29 10.05 -15.16 -3.89
N LYS A 30 9.22 -14.78 -2.91
CA LYS A 30 9.65 -14.62 -1.51
C LYS A 30 9.48 -15.86 -0.65
N GLU A 31 8.89 -16.93 -1.20
CA GLU A 31 8.42 -18.09 -0.44
C GLU A 31 7.71 -17.66 0.85
N SER A 32 6.76 -16.73 0.72
CA SER A 32 6.09 -16.10 1.84
C SER A 32 4.61 -15.92 1.54
N ASN A 33 3.79 -16.28 2.52
CA ASN A 33 2.37 -16.01 2.58
C ASN A 33 2.01 -15.29 3.89
N LEU A 34 2.95 -14.50 4.39
CA LEU A 34 2.83 -13.77 5.65
C LEU A 34 2.46 -12.31 5.40
N CYS A 35 1.44 -11.86 6.12
CA CYS A 35 1.09 -10.47 6.33
C CYS A 35 1.42 -10.05 7.76
N LEU A 36 2.21 -8.99 7.94
CA LEU A 36 2.46 -8.39 9.25
C LEU A 36 1.36 -7.37 9.58
N SER A 37 0.66 -7.55 10.69
CA SER A 37 -0.22 -6.53 11.28
C SER A 37 0.59 -5.61 12.16
N ALA A 38 1.04 -4.48 11.62
CA ALA A 38 1.96 -3.54 12.25
C ALA A 38 1.26 -2.57 13.22
N ASP A 39 0.60 -3.11 14.24
CA ASP A 39 -0.25 -2.34 15.17
C ASP A 39 0.62 -1.62 16.24
N VAL A 40 1.29 -0.54 15.83
CA VAL A 40 2.15 0.31 16.67
C VAL A 40 1.72 1.77 16.59
N SER A 41 1.99 2.55 17.64
CA SER A 41 1.46 3.91 17.80
C SER A 41 2.39 5.04 17.33
N SER A 42 3.56 4.71 16.75
CA SER A 42 4.50 5.71 16.23
C SER A 42 5.00 5.38 14.82
N ALA A 43 5.11 6.40 13.98
CA ALA A 43 5.57 6.33 12.60
C ALA A 43 7.00 5.77 12.55
N ARG A 44 7.87 6.22 13.45
CA ARG A 44 9.25 5.69 13.57
C ARG A 44 9.28 4.18 13.77
N THR A 45 8.45 3.66 14.67
CA THR A 45 8.40 2.22 14.96
C THR A 45 7.82 1.44 13.79
N LEU A 46 6.77 1.99 13.17
CA LEU A 46 6.13 1.41 11.99
C LEU A 46 7.12 1.27 10.82
N LEU A 47 7.83 2.35 10.48
CA LEU A 47 8.83 2.38 9.42
C LEU A 47 10.02 1.43 9.71
N ARG A 48 10.48 1.40 10.97
CA ARG A 48 11.54 0.46 11.39
C ARG A 48 11.11 -0.99 11.20
N LEU A 49 9.90 -1.36 11.63
CA LEU A 49 9.36 -2.72 11.47
C LEU A 49 9.20 -3.06 9.98
N ALA A 50 8.64 -2.14 9.18
CA ALA A 50 8.49 -2.32 7.75
C ALA A 50 9.84 -2.56 7.05
N ASN A 51 10.88 -1.83 7.45
CA ASN A 51 12.22 -2.01 6.89
C ASN A 51 12.89 -3.33 7.35
N SER A 52 12.76 -3.71 8.62
CA SER A 52 13.45 -4.89 9.16
C SER A 52 12.75 -6.21 8.84
N ILE A 53 11.42 -6.21 8.79
CA ILE A 53 10.58 -7.41 8.54
C ILE A 53 10.14 -7.50 7.08
N GLY A 54 10.26 -6.41 6.31
CA GLY A 54 9.94 -6.33 4.88
C GLY A 54 10.39 -7.55 4.07
N PRO A 55 11.64 -8.05 4.20
CA PRO A 55 12.09 -9.24 3.48
C PRO A 55 11.26 -10.51 3.72
N SER A 56 10.63 -10.66 4.89
CA SER A 56 9.90 -11.87 5.29
C SER A 56 8.42 -11.87 4.88
N ILE A 57 7.85 -10.72 4.50
CA ILE A 57 6.41 -10.52 4.33
C ILE A 57 6.04 -10.19 2.88
N VAL A 58 4.80 -10.48 2.50
CA VAL A 58 4.23 -10.07 1.21
C VAL A 58 3.23 -8.93 1.33
N VAL A 59 2.69 -8.73 2.54
CA VAL A 59 1.77 -7.63 2.86
C VAL A 59 2.15 -7.03 4.21
N LEU A 60 2.17 -5.70 4.29
CA LEU A 60 2.22 -4.95 5.53
C LEU A 60 0.84 -4.36 5.79
N LYS A 61 0.16 -4.83 6.82
CA LYS A 61 -1.12 -4.28 7.26
C LYS A 61 -0.90 -3.18 8.28
N THR A 62 -1.55 -2.04 8.08
CA THR A 62 -1.45 -0.85 8.91
C THR A 62 -2.80 -0.47 9.53
N HIS A 63 -2.72 0.35 10.57
CA HIS A 63 -3.80 1.19 11.08
C HIS A 63 -3.22 2.59 11.21
N TYR A 64 -3.33 3.44 10.19
CA TYR A 64 -2.72 4.77 10.25
C TYR A 64 -3.32 5.62 11.39
N ASP A 65 -4.59 5.38 11.72
CA ASP A 65 -5.39 6.12 12.69
C ASP A 65 -5.00 5.89 14.16
N ILE A 66 -4.16 4.89 14.44
CA ILE A 66 -3.54 4.69 15.77
C ILE A 66 -2.12 5.25 15.87
N VAL A 67 -1.55 5.73 14.77
CA VAL A 67 -0.21 6.31 14.72
C VAL A 67 -0.29 7.80 15.10
N SER A 68 0.20 8.12 16.29
CA SER A 68 0.06 9.45 16.89
C SER A 68 0.79 10.58 16.14
N ASP A 69 1.88 10.25 15.46
CA ASP A 69 2.75 11.14 14.69
C ASP A 69 2.67 10.85 13.18
N TRP A 70 1.49 10.48 12.68
CA TRP A 70 1.27 10.26 11.25
C TRP A 70 1.45 11.56 10.45
N ASP A 71 2.45 11.57 9.57
CA ASP A 71 2.64 12.65 8.60
C ASP A 71 1.80 12.37 7.34
N SER A 72 0.91 13.32 7.03
CA SER A 72 -0.09 13.24 5.96
C SER A 72 0.40 13.82 4.63
N ASP A 73 1.66 14.26 4.56
CA ASP A 73 2.27 14.69 3.32
C ASP A 73 2.33 13.53 2.29
N VAL A 74 1.94 13.81 1.05
CA VAL A 74 1.77 12.79 0.00
C VAL A 74 3.11 12.39 -0.63
N GLU A 75 4.12 13.24 -0.55
CA GLU A 75 5.43 13.04 -1.18
C GLU A 75 6.49 12.59 -0.17
N THR A 76 6.47 13.15 1.04
CA THR A 76 7.50 12.90 2.07
C THR A 76 6.97 12.27 3.35
N GLY A 77 5.65 12.21 3.53
CA GLY A 77 5.02 11.76 4.75
C GLY A 77 5.14 10.25 5.00
N THR A 78 4.51 9.77 6.08
CA THR A 78 4.64 8.38 6.53
C THR A 78 4.17 7.39 5.45
N GLY A 79 3.09 7.70 4.74
CA GLY A 79 2.59 6.88 3.63
C GLY A 79 3.59 6.77 2.46
N ALA A 80 4.26 7.88 2.11
CA ALA A 80 5.26 7.89 1.05
C ALA A 80 6.51 7.08 1.43
N GLN A 81 6.98 7.21 2.67
CA GLN A 81 8.10 6.42 3.19
C GLN A 81 7.77 4.93 3.25
N LEU A 82 6.54 4.57 3.64
CA LEU A 82 6.08 3.18 3.59
C LEU A 82 6.06 2.65 2.15
N ALA A 83 5.61 3.45 1.17
CA ALA A 83 5.63 3.07 -0.24
C ALA A 83 7.06 2.83 -0.76
N ALA A 84 8.03 3.63 -0.33
CA ALA A 84 9.44 3.40 -0.65
C ALA A 84 9.96 2.07 -0.05
N LEU A 85 9.62 1.77 1.21
CA LEU A 85 9.97 0.48 1.84
C LEU A 85 9.29 -0.71 1.18
N ALA A 86 8.04 -0.54 0.74
CA ALA A 86 7.28 -1.54 -0.01
C ALA A 86 7.96 -1.89 -1.34
N ALA A 87 8.43 -0.88 -2.08
CA ALA A 87 9.20 -1.06 -3.30
C ALA A 87 10.57 -1.71 -3.03
N LYS A 88 11.27 -1.27 -1.97
CA LYS A 88 12.59 -1.78 -1.58
C LYS A 88 12.59 -3.26 -1.22
N HIS A 89 11.60 -3.70 -0.45
CA HIS A 89 11.56 -5.06 0.10
C HIS A 89 10.57 -6.00 -0.60
N GLY A 90 9.77 -5.49 -1.54
CA GLY A 90 8.76 -6.26 -2.26
C GLY A 90 7.63 -6.71 -1.32
N PHE A 91 6.75 -5.79 -0.95
CA PHE A 91 5.49 -6.10 -0.26
C PHE A 91 4.40 -5.11 -0.67
N LEU A 92 3.13 -5.49 -0.53
CA LEU A 92 2.01 -4.56 -0.67
C LEU A 92 1.62 -3.95 0.68
N ILE A 93 1.05 -2.75 0.65
CA ILE A 93 0.55 -2.07 1.85
C ILE A 93 -0.96 -2.23 1.91
N PHE A 94 -1.46 -2.72 3.04
CA PHE A 94 -2.87 -2.90 3.32
C PHE A 94 -3.30 -2.01 4.49
N GLU A 95 -4.07 -0.97 4.23
CA GLU A 95 -4.67 -0.17 5.29
C GLU A 95 -5.98 -0.80 5.77
N ASP A 96 -5.99 -1.26 7.03
CA ASP A 96 -7.09 -2.01 7.64
C ASP A 96 -8.18 -1.10 8.21
N ARG A 97 -8.63 -0.16 7.38
CA ARG A 97 -9.55 0.92 7.77
C ARG A 97 -10.97 0.45 8.09
N LYS A 98 -11.37 -0.71 7.58
CA LYS A 98 -12.71 -1.31 7.71
C LYS A 98 -13.83 -0.31 7.41
N PHE A 99 -13.85 0.24 6.19
CA PHE A 99 -14.91 1.17 5.79
C PHE A 99 -16.30 0.56 5.99
N SER A 100 -17.22 1.31 6.57
CA SER A 100 -18.56 0.81 6.92
C SER A 100 -19.59 1.95 6.97
N ASP A 101 -19.52 2.86 6.00
CA ASP A 101 -20.43 4.00 5.85
C ASP A 101 -21.03 4.03 4.43
N ILE A 102 -21.96 4.93 4.18
CA ILE A 102 -22.56 5.14 2.85
C ILE A 102 -21.53 5.67 1.85
N GLY A 103 -21.81 5.44 0.56
CA GLY A 103 -20.87 5.68 -0.56
C GLY A 103 -20.17 7.04 -0.55
N SER A 104 -20.93 8.14 -0.45
CA SER A 104 -20.37 9.50 -0.50
C SER A 104 -19.44 9.83 0.68
N THR A 105 -19.69 9.22 1.85
CA THR A 105 -18.84 9.39 3.03
C THR A 105 -17.55 8.58 2.88
N VAL A 106 -17.64 7.32 2.46
CA VAL A 106 -16.45 6.48 2.31
C VAL A 106 -15.51 6.96 1.22
N GLN A 107 -16.02 7.59 0.16
CA GLN A 107 -15.17 8.24 -0.86
C GLN A 107 -14.26 9.28 -0.22
N LYS A 108 -14.83 10.22 0.56
CA LYS A 108 -14.06 11.24 1.25
C LYS A 108 -13.12 10.66 2.31
N GLN A 109 -13.56 9.64 3.05
CA GLN A 109 -12.69 8.97 4.03
C GLN A 109 -11.51 8.26 3.35
N TYR A 110 -11.67 7.79 2.11
CA TYR A 110 -10.64 7.09 1.36
C TYR A 110 -9.68 8.04 0.64
N THR A 111 -10.19 9.14 0.06
CA THR A 111 -9.40 10.08 -0.75
C THR A 111 -8.85 11.28 0.01
N ASP A 112 -9.54 11.70 1.08
CA ASP A 112 -9.25 12.93 1.80
C ASP A 112 -8.83 12.68 3.25
N GLY A 113 -8.85 13.75 4.05
CA GLY A 113 -8.48 13.73 5.46
C GLY A 113 -6.98 13.55 5.69
N PRO A 114 -6.57 13.27 6.94
CA PRO A 114 -5.16 12.99 7.26
C PRO A 114 -4.68 11.65 6.69
N GLY A 115 -5.58 10.69 6.50
CA GLY A 115 -5.22 9.35 6.05
C GLY A 115 -4.89 9.28 4.57
N LYS A 116 -5.72 9.86 3.69
CA LYS A 116 -5.64 9.78 2.22
C LYS A 116 -5.18 8.40 1.74
N ALA A 117 -5.81 7.35 2.26
CA ALA A 117 -5.31 5.98 2.10
C ALA A 117 -5.15 5.58 0.63
N VAL A 118 -5.96 6.15 -0.29
CA VAL A 118 -5.81 5.94 -1.74
C VAL A 118 -4.42 6.30 -2.28
N GLU A 119 -3.70 7.26 -1.68
CA GLU A 119 -2.40 7.73 -2.17
C GLU A 119 -1.28 6.70 -1.98
N TRP A 120 -1.35 5.87 -0.93
CA TRP A 120 -0.23 5.01 -0.51
C TRP A 120 -0.61 3.55 -0.23
N ALA A 121 -1.85 3.26 0.18
CA ALA A 121 -2.29 1.91 0.45
C ALA A 121 -2.67 1.22 -0.86
N HIS A 122 -2.04 0.08 -1.16
CA HIS A 122 -2.40 -0.75 -2.31
C HIS A 122 -3.75 -1.42 -2.08
N ILE A 123 -4.02 -1.82 -0.84
CA ILE A 123 -5.19 -2.58 -0.43
C ILE A 123 -5.90 -1.81 0.69
N THR A 124 -7.23 -1.78 0.66
CA THR A 124 -8.07 -1.42 1.81
C THR A 124 -9.15 -2.48 2.03
N ASN A 125 -9.99 -2.34 3.05
CA ASN A 125 -11.09 -3.25 3.30
C ASN A 125 -12.39 -2.55 3.71
N ALA A 126 -13.51 -3.25 3.50
CA ALA A 126 -14.83 -2.72 3.80
C ALA A 126 -15.80 -3.80 4.32
N HIS A 127 -16.67 -3.40 5.23
CA HIS A 127 -17.88 -4.12 5.56
C HIS A 127 -18.97 -3.80 4.52
N ILE A 128 -19.76 -4.81 4.15
CA ILE A 128 -20.95 -4.62 3.30
C ILE A 128 -22.19 -4.23 4.10
N LEU A 129 -22.04 -3.87 5.38
CA LEU A 129 -23.15 -3.50 6.27
C LEU A 129 -24.05 -2.39 5.66
N PRO A 130 -23.50 -1.33 5.01
CA PRO A 130 -24.31 -0.31 4.35
C PRO A 130 -24.93 -0.73 3.01
N GLY A 131 -24.62 -1.95 2.52
CA GLY A 131 -25.00 -2.47 1.21
C GLY A 131 -23.92 -2.33 0.15
N ALA A 132 -24.16 -2.91 -1.03
CA ALA A 132 -23.16 -3.05 -2.11
C ALA A 132 -22.62 -1.71 -2.67
N ALA A 133 -23.35 -0.61 -2.50
CA ALA A 133 -22.96 0.71 -3.02
C ALA A 133 -21.64 1.23 -2.43
N ILE A 134 -21.24 0.76 -1.25
CA ILE A 134 -19.93 1.08 -0.66
C ILE A 134 -18.77 0.63 -1.57
N VAL A 135 -18.91 -0.52 -2.23
CA VAL A 135 -17.89 -1.09 -3.12
C VAL A 135 -17.75 -0.24 -4.37
N THR A 136 -18.88 0.08 -5.01
CA THR A 136 -18.90 0.95 -6.20
C THR A 136 -18.32 2.32 -5.88
N ALA A 137 -18.68 2.92 -4.75
CA ALA A 137 -18.20 4.23 -4.37
C ALA A 137 -16.67 4.25 -4.15
N LEU A 138 -16.11 3.24 -3.47
CA LEU A 138 -14.66 3.10 -3.28
C LEU A 138 -13.94 2.84 -4.62
N ALA A 139 -14.52 2.03 -5.50
CA ALA A 139 -13.97 1.73 -6.83
C ALA A 139 -13.90 3.00 -7.70
N GLU A 140 -14.96 3.81 -7.71
CA GLU A 140 -14.99 5.09 -8.42
C GLU A 140 -13.93 6.06 -7.91
N ALA A 141 -13.76 6.15 -6.58
CA ALA A 141 -12.73 6.98 -5.97
C ALA A 141 -11.31 6.52 -6.35
N ALA A 142 -11.04 5.21 -6.31
CA ALA A 142 -9.77 4.65 -6.75
C ALA A 142 -9.49 4.92 -8.24
N SER A 143 -10.51 4.74 -9.09
CA SER A 143 -10.40 4.98 -10.53
C SER A 143 -10.10 6.46 -10.82
N ALA A 144 -10.85 7.39 -10.22
CA ALA A 144 -10.65 8.82 -10.38
C ALA A 144 -9.26 9.28 -9.88
N TRP A 145 -8.79 8.71 -8.75
CA TRP A 145 -7.43 8.95 -8.26
C TRP A 145 -6.38 8.44 -9.27
N ARG A 146 -6.55 7.22 -9.79
CA ARG A 146 -5.62 6.63 -10.76
C ARG A 146 -5.54 7.44 -12.05
N GLU A 147 -6.68 7.93 -12.55
CA GLU A 147 -6.73 8.79 -13.73
C GLU A 147 -5.98 10.11 -13.50
N LYS A 148 -6.13 10.74 -12.33
CA LYS A 148 -5.35 11.92 -11.96
C LYS A 148 -3.85 11.61 -11.89
N LYS A 149 -3.47 10.50 -11.26
CA LYS A 149 -2.06 10.13 -11.12
C LYS A 149 -1.37 9.88 -12.47
N LYS A 150 -2.07 9.37 -13.49
CA LYS A 150 -1.48 9.18 -14.83
C LYS A 150 -0.93 10.47 -15.45
N TYR A 151 -1.46 11.63 -15.04
CA TYR A 151 -1.11 12.95 -15.57
C TYR A 151 -0.66 13.85 -14.42
N GLU A 152 0.56 13.65 -13.93
CA GLU A 152 1.13 14.56 -12.92
C GLU A 152 1.70 15.78 -13.64
N VAL A 153 1.17 16.96 -13.30
CA VAL A 153 1.64 18.24 -13.84
C VAL A 153 2.66 18.79 -12.86
N LYS A 154 3.95 18.70 -13.22
CA LYS A 154 4.99 19.42 -12.49
C LYS A 154 4.93 20.89 -12.88
N THR A 155 4.75 21.74 -11.88
CA THR A 155 4.76 23.20 -12.06
C THR A 155 6.00 23.75 -11.38
N ASP A 156 7.02 24.08 -12.17
CA ASP A 156 8.22 24.74 -11.68
C ASP A 156 8.02 26.24 -11.73
N ILE A 157 8.04 26.88 -10.55
CA ILE A 157 7.96 28.33 -10.41
C ILE A 157 9.36 28.84 -10.09
N THR A 158 10.04 29.39 -11.09
CA THR A 158 11.33 30.06 -10.87
C THR A 158 11.11 31.55 -10.72
N VAL A 159 11.54 32.12 -9.60
CA VAL A 159 11.55 33.57 -9.39
C VAL A 159 12.97 34.07 -9.58
N GLY A 160 13.24 34.68 -10.74
CA GLY A 160 14.53 35.28 -11.06
C GLY A 160 14.54 36.78 -10.79
N THR A 161 15.60 37.28 -10.15
CA THR A 161 15.96 38.70 -10.23
C THR A 161 16.93 38.85 -11.40
N PRO A 162 16.68 39.71 -12.41
CA PRO A 162 17.61 39.87 -13.53
C PRO A 162 18.97 40.33 -13.01
N ARG A 163 20.04 39.56 -13.24
CA ARG A 163 21.42 40.04 -13.08
C ARG A 163 21.83 40.74 -14.39
N PRO A 164 22.39 41.94 -14.35
CA PRO A 164 22.68 42.75 -15.54
C PRO A 164 23.90 42.29 -16.34
N GLU A 165 24.20 40.98 -16.38
CA GLU A 165 25.38 40.41 -17.05
C GLU A 165 25.02 39.52 -18.25
N SER A 166 24.00 39.90 -19.02
CA SER A 166 23.66 39.23 -20.28
C SER A 166 23.50 40.22 -21.45
N LEU A 167 24.35 41.23 -21.50
CA LEU A 167 24.60 42.01 -22.72
C LEU A 167 26.00 41.64 -23.19
N SER A 168 26.07 40.87 -24.28
CA SER A 168 27.31 40.54 -24.99
C SER A 168 28.07 41.82 -25.33
N GLU A 169 29.31 41.91 -24.85
CA GLU A 169 30.30 42.91 -25.25
C GLU A 169 30.80 42.59 -26.67
N ASP A 170 30.02 42.95 -27.68
CA ASP A 170 30.47 42.97 -29.07
C ASP A 170 29.89 44.22 -29.76
N ASP A 171 30.49 45.39 -29.52
CA ASP A 171 30.51 46.48 -30.51
C ASP A 171 31.70 47.43 -30.21
N GLU A 172 32.76 47.29 -31.00
CA GLU A 172 33.88 48.24 -31.03
C GLU A 172 33.44 49.52 -31.75
N GLY A 173 33.29 50.64 -31.02
CA GLY A 173 33.26 51.95 -31.66
C GLY A 173 32.68 53.12 -30.85
N LYS A 174 33.59 54.08 -30.56
CA LYS A 174 33.39 55.54 -30.34
C LYS A 174 33.26 56.08 -28.91
N ASP A 175 34.21 56.97 -28.64
CA ASP A 175 34.20 58.24 -27.89
C ASP A 175 33.98 58.22 -26.35
N ASP A 176 35.10 58.42 -25.65
CA ASP A 176 35.32 58.35 -24.19
C ASP A 176 34.66 59.45 -23.32
N GLU A 177 33.83 60.35 -23.88
CA GLU A 177 33.13 61.39 -23.09
C GLU A 177 31.66 61.07 -22.76
N ASP A 178 30.96 60.25 -23.54
CA ASP A 178 29.54 59.95 -23.30
C ASP A 178 29.29 58.88 -22.23
N ILE A 179 30.28 58.02 -21.95
CA ILE A 179 30.20 56.95 -20.93
C ILE A 179 30.18 57.53 -19.51
N LYS A 180 30.80 58.69 -19.27
CA LYS A 180 30.81 59.35 -17.94
C LYS A 180 29.45 59.94 -17.58
N ASN A 181 28.70 60.45 -18.55
CA ASN A 181 27.37 61.03 -18.31
C ASN A 181 26.27 59.97 -18.14
N LEU A 182 26.39 58.81 -18.78
CA LEU A 182 25.47 57.67 -18.60
C LEU A 182 25.58 57.03 -17.20
N LYS A 183 26.80 56.89 -16.67
CA LYS A 183 27.02 56.37 -15.30
C LYS A 183 26.47 57.30 -14.21
N ALA A 184 26.50 58.62 -14.43
CA ALA A 184 25.93 59.60 -13.49
C ALA A 184 24.38 59.62 -13.52
N LEU A 185 23.75 59.28 -14.65
CA LEU A 185 22.29 59.19 -14.78
C LEU A 185 21.71 57.88 -14.19
N GLN A 186 22.44 56.76 -14.26
CA GLN A 186 22.04 55.49 -13.65
C GLN A 186 22.07 55.52 -12.11
N ALA A 187 22.93 56.33 -11.50
CA ALA A 187 22.97 56.50 -10.04
C ALA A 187 21.74 57.21 -9.45
N ARG A 188 20.85 57.76 -10.30
CA ARG A 188 19.68 58.56 -9.88
C ARG A 188 18.31 57.93 -10.14
N ARG A 189 18.23 56.71 -10.67
CA ARG A 189 16.98 55.94 -10.74
C ARG A 189 17.06 54.77 -9.77
N LYS A 190 16.22 54.78 -8.72
CA LYS A 190 15.95 53.56 -7.94
C LYS A 190 15.52 52.50 -8.95
N ALA A 191 16.37 51.51 -9.20
CA ALA A 191 16.04 50.41 -10.09
C ALA A 191 14.80 49.72 -9.54
N SER A 192 13.70 49.75 -10.30
CA SER A 192 12.52 48.97 -9.99
C SER A 192 12.92 47.51 -10.14
N ILE A 193 13.07 46.80 -9.02
CA ILE A 193 13.35 45.37 -9.03
C ILE A 193 12.08 44.69 -9.53
N VAL A 194 12.04 44.38 -10.82
CA VAL A 194 10.98 43.54 -11.40
C VAL A 194 11.42 42.10 -11.19
N SER A 195 10.78 41.41 -10.25
CA SER A 195 10.90 39.96 -10.13
C SER A 195 10.14 39.31 -11.29
N ILE A 196 10.83 38.54 -12.12
CA ILE A 196 10.18 37.75 -13.17
C ILE A 196 9.86 36.39 -12.57
N THR A 197 8.56 36.09 -12.47
CA THR A 197 8.07 34.76 -12.12
C THR A 197 7.85 33.99 -13.42
N THR A 198 8.72 33.02 -13.70
CA THR A 198 8.53 32.09 -14.81
C THR A 198 7.84 30.85 -14.28
N VAL A 199 6.66 30.54 -14.82
CA VAL A 199 5.92 29.30 -14.55
C VAL A 199 6.14 28.36 -15.74
N SER A 200 6.80 27.24 -15.50
CA SER A 200 6.92 26.15 -16.46
C SER A 200 6.00 25.01 -16.04
N GLN A 201 5.18 24.50 -16.96
CA GLN A 201 4.36 23.32 -16.75
C GLN A 201 4.86 22.21 -17.67
N SER A 202 5.24 21.07 -17.08
CA SER A 202 5.59 19.87 -17.82
C SER A 202 4.66 18.72 -17.44
N TYR A 203 4.27 17.94 -18.44
CA TYR A 203 3.46 16.73 -18.28
C TYR A 203 4.37 15.52 -18.38
N GLU A 204 4.49 14.74 -17.30
CA GLU A 204 5.18 13.45 -17.33
C GLU A 204 4.16 12.31 -17.12
N PRO A 205 4.18 11.25 -17.95
CA PRO A 205 3.42 10.05 -17.66
C PRO A 205 3.92 9.43 -16.34
N ALA A 206 3.03 9.09 -15.41
CA ALA A 206 3.42 8.52 -14.11
C ALA A 206 4.06 7.11 -14.16
N ASN A 207 4.21 6.53 -15.35
CA ASN A 207 5.01 5.33 -15.58
C ASN A 207 6.50 5.64 -15.81
N SER A 208 6.91 6.92 -15.75
CA SER A 208 8.31 7.30 -15.71
C SER A 208 8.89 6.92 -14.34
N PRO A 209 10.10 6.35 -14.24
CA PRO A 209 10.71 6.01 -12.96
C PRO A 209 10.68 7.24 -12.04
N ARG A 210 10.09 7.05 -10.85
CA ARG A 210 9.85 8.13 -9.88
C ARG A 210 11.15 8.87 -9.58
N ALA A 211 11.10 10.20 -9.57
CA ALA A 211 12.25 11.02 -9.18
C ALA A 211 12.63 10.76 -7.71
N ALA A 212 13.93 10.81 -7.45
CA ALA A 212 14.56 10.40 -6.20
C ALA A 212 14.01 11.13 -4.96
N ILE A 213 13.81 10.37 -3.87
CA ILE A 213 13.56 10.90 -2.53
C ILE A 213 14.93 11.26 -1.91
N PRO A 214 15.18 12.50 -1.44
CA PRO A 214 16.54 12.98 -1.13
C PRO A 214 17.31 12.34 0.05
N GLU A 215 16.82 11.27 0.70
CA GLU A 215 17.48 10.72 1.91
C GLU A 215 17.55 9.18 1.98
N CYS A 216 17.29 8.45 0.89
CA CYS A 216 17.46 7.00 0.87
C CYS A 216 18.79 6.62 0.20
N GLU A 217 19.73 6.06 0.98
CA GLU A 217 20.96 5.45 0.45
C GLU A 217 20.61 4.43 -0.64
N GLU A 218 21.07 4.70 -1.87
CA GLU A 218 21.01 3.91 -3.12
C GLU A 218 19.72 3.08 -3.34
N ASP A 219 18.98 3.44 -4.40
CA ASP A 219 17.70 2.91 -4.86
C ASP A 219 17.70 1.39 -5.14
N VAL A 220 17.77 0.56 -4.09
CA VAL A 220 17.58 -0.89 -4.20
C VAL A 220 16.09 -1.18 -4.23
N ILE A 221 15.49 -1.11 -5.42
CA ILE A 221 14.17 -1.70 -5.67
C ILE A 221 14.29 -3.21 -5.57
N PHE A 222 13.29 -3.88 -4.99
CA PHE A 222 13.29 -5.33 -4.85
C PHE A 222 13.46 -6.02 -6.21
N THR A 223 14.58 -6.72 -6.39
CA THR A 223 14.90 -7.38 -7.66
C THR A 223 14.21 -8.75 -7.75
N GLY A 224 13.67 -9.10 -8.91
CA GLY A 224 13.13 -10.45 -9.19
C GLY A 224 11.64 -10.50 -9.50
N ILE A 225 10.95 -9.36 -9.44
CA ILE A 225 9.57 -9.17 -9.91
C ILE A 225 9.40 -7.74 -10.41
N GLU A 226 8.42 -7.50 -11.28
CA GLU A 226 8.02 -6.14 -11.68
C GLU A 226 7.57 -5.30 -10.48
N GLU A 227 7.48 -3.98 -10.64
CA GLU A 227 6.87 -3.14 -9.60
C GLU A 227 5.38 -3.45 -9.41
N ALA A 228 4.89 -3.21 -8.19
CA ALA A 228 3.48 -3.38 -7.87
C ALA A 228 2.59 -2.51 -8.80
N PRO A 229 1.47 -3.06 -9.32
CA PRO A 229 0.53 -2.27 -10.09
C PRO A 229 0.02 -1.04 -9.33
N LEU A 230 -0.18 0.07 -10.05
CA LEU A 230 -0.78 1.29 -9.49
C LEU A 230 -2.25 1.11 -9.09
N ASP A 231 -2.88 0.01 -9.50
CA ASP A 231 -4.25 -0.34 -9.14
C ASP A 231 -4.45 -0.39 -7.61
N ARG A 232 -5.71 -0.24 -7.19
CA ARG A 232 -6.13 -0.36 -5.79
C ARG A 232 -7.07 -1.55 -5.66
N GLY A 233 -6.91 -2.30 -4.59
CA GLY A 233 -7.72 -3.47 -4.30
C GLY A 233 -8.53 -3.31 -3.02
N LEU A 234 -9.69 -3.95 -3.00
CA LEU A 234 -10.57 -4.02 -1.84
C LEU A 234 -10.70 -5.46 -1.34
N LEU A 235 -10.58 -5.66 -0.04
CA LEU A 235 -10.96 -6.89 0.65
C LEU A 235 -12.31 -6.70 1.33
N LEU A 236 -13.26 -7.60 1.11
CA LEU A 236 -14.52 -7.60 1.86
C LEU A 236 -14.38 -8.40 3.15
N LEU A 237 -14.88 -7.87 4.26
CA LEU A 237 -14.89 -8.61 5.53
C LEU A 237 -16.04 -9.63 5.51
N ALA A 238 -15.76 -10.88 5.14
CA ALA A 238 -16.76 -11.93 5.05
C ALA A 238 -16.93 -12.70 6.38
N GLN A 239 -15.83 -12.90 7.13
CA GLN A 239 -15.85 -13.53 8.45
C GLN A 239 -14.86 -12.81 9.39
N MET A 240 -15.10 -12.87 10.70
CA MET A 240 -14.20 -12.32 11.72
C MET A 240 -13.70 -13.40 12.67
N SER A 241 -12.50 -13.21 13.20
CA SER A 241 -11.90 -14.09 14.23
C SER A 241 -12.43 -13.83 15.65
N SER A 242 -13.22 -12.77 15.84
CA SER A 242 -13.72 -12.37 17.15
C SER A 242 -14.90 -13.24 17.60
N ALA A 243 -14.89 -13.62 18.87
CA ALA A 243 -15.99 -14.37 19.47
C ALA A 243 -17.28 -13.54 19.47
N GLY A 244 -18.40 -14.16 19.05
CA GLY A 244 -19.73 -13.53 19.08
C GLY A 244 -19.98 -12.49 17.98
N ASN A 245 -19.16 -12.44 16.93
CA ASN A 245 -19.41 -11.55 15.79
C ASN A 245 -20.72 -11.88 15.05
N LEU A 246 -21.27 -10.90 14.36
CA LEU A 246 -22.56 -10.99 13.66
C LEU A 246 -22.43 -11.39 12.17
N LEU A 247 -21.22 -11.74 11.71
CA LEU A 247 -21.01 -12.12 10.31
C LEU A 247 -21.32 -13.61 10.16
N ASP A 248 -22.59 -13.90 9.88
CA ASP A 248 -23.08 -15.26 9.66
C ASP A 248 -22.84 -15.74 8.21
N GLU A 249 -23.28 -16.96 7.91
CA GLU A 249 -23.14 -17.57 6.59
C GLU A 249 -23.89 -16.77 5.50
N ALA A 250 -25.05 -16.19 5.83
CA ALA A 250 -25.82 -15.39 4.89
C ALA A 250 -25.09 -14.09 4.53
N TYR A 251 -24.46 -13.45 5.53
CA TYR A 251 -23.61 -12.29 5.33
C TYR A 251 -22.39 -12.62 4.46
N ALA A 252 -21.69 -13.72 4.77
CA ALA A 252 -20.54 -14.17 3.98
C ALA A 252 -20.92 -14.46 2.51
N LYS A 253 -22.06 -15.11 2.29
CA LYS A 253 -22.60 -15.33 0.94
C LYS A 253 -22.89 -14.03 0.19
N ALA A 254 -23.47 -13.04 0.88
CA ALA A 254 -23.71 -11.71 0.30
C ALA A 254 -22.38 -11.02 -0.10
N CYS A 255 -21.32 -11.15 0.72
CA CYS A 255 -19.98 -10.67 0.35
C CYS A 255 -19.49 -11.32 -0.95
N VAL A 256 -19.63 -12.63 -1.10
CA VAL A 256 -19.22 -13.36 -2.32
C VAL A 256 -20.01 -12.90 -3.54
N GLU A 257 -21.33 -12.73 -3.43
CA GLU A 257 -22.18 -12.26 -4.52
C GLU A 257 -21.83 -10.83 -4.97
N ILE A 258 -21.47 -9.95 -4.03
CA ILE A 258 -21.00 -8.59 -4.33
C ILE A 258 -19.62 -8.63 -4.98
N ALA A 259 -18.69 -9.42 -4.45
CA ALA A 259 -17.33 -9.55 -4.97
C ALA A 259 -17.32 -10.01 -6.45
N ARG A 260 -18.15 -11.02 -6.79
CA ARG A 260 -18.30 -11.52 -8.17
C ARG A 260 -18.75 -10.47 -9.17
N LYS A 261 -19.49 -9.44 -8.72
CA LYS A 261 -19.97 -8.34 -9.57
C LYS A 261 -18.95 -7.21 -9.72
N ASN A 262 -17.85 -7.23 -8.95
CA ASN A 262 -16.88 -6.15 -8.86
C ASN A 262 -15.43 -6.72 -8.88
N THR A 263 -15.15 -7.69 -9.73
CA THR A 263 -13.87 -8.45 -9.77
C THR A 263 -12.67 -7.63 -10.26
N ASP A 264 -12.92 -6.44 -10.79
CA ASP A 264 -11.94 -5.44 -11.19
C ASP A 264 -11.38 -4.64 -9.99
N PHE A 265 -12.14 -4.55 -8.89
CA PHE A 265 -11.75 -3.81 -7.68
C PHE A 265 -11.71 -4.67 -6.41
N VAL A 266 -12.63 -5.62 -6.26
CA VAL A 266 -12.65 -6.56 -5.14
C VAL A 266 -11.70 -7.70 -5.43
N MET A 267 -10.61 -7.73 -4.67
CA MET A 267 -9.52 -8.69 -4.87
C MET A 267 -9.66 -9.96 -4.01
N GLY A 268 -10.47 -9.89 -2.95
CA GLY A 268 -10.61 -10.99 -2.02
C GLY A 268 -11.36 -10.67 -0.74
N PHE A 269 -11.09 -11.47 0.29
CA PHE A 269 -11.80 -11.44 1.56
C PHE A 269 -10.86 -11.41 2.77
N ILE A 270 -11.33 -10.74 3.82
CA ILE A 270 -10.95 -11.08 5.19
C ILE A 270 -11.93 -12.16 5.67
N ALA A 271 -11.42 -13.38 5.90
CA ALA A 271 -12.23 -14.52 6.33
C ALA A 271 -11.40 -15.54 7.13
N GLN A 272 -12.06 -16.52 7.75
CA GLN A 272 -11.42 -17.62 8.50
C GLN A 272 -11.26 -18.90 7.66
N GLU A 273 -11.87 -18.94 6.48
CA GLU A 273 -11.68 -19.97 5.45
C GLU A 273 -11.93 -19.41 4.05
N THR A 274 -11.50 -20.15 3.02
CA THR A 274 -11.75 -19.75 1.62
C THR A 274 -13.24 -19.50 1.37
N GLN A 275 -13.54 -18.40 0.68
CA GLN A 275 -14.90 -18.05 0.26
C GLN A 275 -15.15 -18.36 -1.23
N ASN A 276 -14.16 -18.94 -1.92
CA ASN A 276 -14.31 -19.43 -3.29
C ASN A 276 -15.25 -20.65 -3.27
N THR A 277 -16.48 -20.47 -3.77
CA THR A 277 -17.55 -21.48 -3.78
C THR A 277 -17.90 -21.96 -5.19
N ALA A 278 -17.56 -21.19 -6.22
CA ALA A 278 -17.68 -21.54 -7.62
C ALA A 278 -16.30 -21.83 -8.25
N ALA A 279 -16.29 -22.58 -9.36
CA ALA A 279 -15.06 -23.02 -10.00
C ALA A 279 -14.25 -21.87 -10.64
N ASP A 280 -14.91 -20.78 -10.99
CA ASP A 280 -14.38 -19.58 -11.59
C ASP A 280 -14.01 -18.49 -10.57
N ASP A 281 -14.31 -18.69 -9.27
CA ASP A 281 -13.91 -17.76 -8.23
C ASP A 281 -12.38 -17.72 -8.10
N GLN A 282 -11.80 -16.52 -8.17
CA GLN A 282 -10.36 -16.28 -8.12
C GLN A 282 -9.96 -15.28 -7.03
N PHE A 283 -10.68 -15.31 -5.90
CA PHE A 283 -10.50 -14.38 -4.79
C PHE A 283 -9.43 -14.87 -3.82
N LEU A 284 -8.58 -13.93 -3.38
CA LEU A 284 -7.64 -14.16 -2.28
C LEU A 284 -8.38 -14.23 -0.94
N THR A 285 -7.89 -15.06 -0.03
CA THR A 285 -8.34 -15.04 1.37
C THR A 285 -7.19 -14.68 2.30
N MET A 286 -7.32 -13.56 3.03
CA MET A 286 -6.40 -13.17 4.09
C MET A 286 -7.05 -13.34 5.46
N THR A 287 -6.31 -13.91 6.41
CA THR A 287 -6.91 -14.39 7.66
C THR A 287 -6.18 -13.86 8.90
N PRO A 288 -6.81 -12.99 9.71
CA PRO A 288 -6.32 -12.62 11.02
C PRO A 288 -6.57 -13.72 12.04
N GLY A 289 -5.98 -13.56 13.23
CA GLY A 289 -6.07 -14.57 14.29
C GLY A 289 -5.14 -15.75 14.06
N CYS A 290 -3.96 -15.50 13.50
CA CYS A 290 -2.91 -16.51 13.41
C CYS A 290 -1.88 -16.31 14.52
N GLN A 291 -1.56 -17.38 15.25
CA GLN A 291 -0.49 -17.38 16.25
C GLN A 291 0.14 -18.78 16.35
N LEU A 292 1.46 -18.82 16.47
CA LEU A 292 2.22 -20.01 16.78
C LEU A 292 2.24 -20.22 18.30
N PRO A 293 2.21 -21.46 18.79
CA PRO A 293 2.38 -21.73 20.21
C PRO A 293 3.75 -21.26 20.71
N SER A 294 3.78 -20.77 21.96
CA SER A 294 5.01 -20.39 22.65
C SER A 294 5.48 -21.58 23.49
N GLY A 295 6.74 -22.00 23.33
CA GLY A 295 7.31 -23.12 24.09
C GLY A 295 6.60 -24.46 23.84
N ASP A 296 6.28 -25.19 24.92
CA ASP A 296 5.66 -26.52 24.90
C ASP A 296 4.12 -26.50 24.79
N GLU A 297 3.50 -25.33 24.62
CA GLU A 297 2.05 -25.24 24.49
C GLU A 297 1.55 -25.89 23.19
N LYS A 298 0.47 -26.65 23.27
CA LYS A 298 -0.14 -27.31 22.10
C LYS A 298 -1.09 -26.40 21.30
N SER A 299 -1.46 -25.25 21.83
CA SER A 299 -2.44 -24.33 21.21
C SER A 299 -2.16 -22.88 21.60
N ALA A 300 -2.33 -21.95 20.66
CA ALA A 300 -2.28 -20.53 20.94
C ALA A 300 -3.52 -20.07 21.74
N SER A 301 -3.30 -19.43 22.90
CA SER A 301 -4.37 -18.89 23.76
C SER A 301 -4.87 -17.53 23.28
N GLY A 302 -6.18 -17.27 23.39
CA GLY A 302 -6.81 -15.98 23.06
C GLY A 302 -6.33 -14.80 23.92
N ASP A 303 -6.66 -13.57 23.53
CA ASP A 303 -6.16 -12.35 24.17
C ASP A 303 -7.03 -11.82 25.34
N GLY A 304 -8.11 -12.52 25.69
CA GLY A 304 -9.07 -12.07 26.71
C GLY A 304 -9.98 -10.92 26.29
N LEU A 305 -9.83 -10.36 25.09
CA LEU A 305 -10.67 -9.31 24.49
C LEU A 305 -11.46 -9.83 23.27
N GLY A 306 -11.66 -11.15 23.20
CA GLY A 306 -12.46 -11.82 22.19
C GLY A 306 -11.68 -12.34 20.98
N GLN A 307 -10.36 -12.15 20.90
CA GLN A 307 -9.55 -12.72 19.82
C GLN A 307 -9.35 -14.23 19.99
N GLN A 308 -9.64 -14.99 18.94
CA GLN A 308 -9.29 -16.40 18.84
C GLN A 308 -8.08 -16.60 17.92
N TYR A 309 -7.23 -17.58 18.23
CA TYR A 309 -6.05 -17.89 17.44
C TYR A 309 -6.06 -19.30 16.87
N ASN A 310 -5.56 -19.43 15.66
CA ASN A 310 -5.33 -20.69 14.97
C ASN A 310 -3.89 -20.75 14.45
N THR A 311 -3.39 -21.96 14.19
CA THR A 311 -2.04 -22.16 13.66
C THR A 311 -1.99 -21.95 12.14
N PRO A 312 -0.81 -21.65 11.56
CA PRO A 312 -0.65 -21.62 10.10
C PRO A 312 -1.09 -22.91 9.41
N GLN A 313 -0.82 -24.07 10.02
CA GLN A 313 -1.22 -25.37 9.47
C GLN A 313 -2.74 -25.51 9.32
N LYS A 314 -3.49 -25.09 10.35
CA LYS A 314 -4.95 -25.12 10.30
C LYS A 314 -5.50 -24.12 9.28
N LEU A 315 -4.98 -22.90 9.25
CA LEU A 315 -5.50 -21.84 8.39
C LEU A 315 -5.15 -22.09 6.92
N ILE A 316 -3.86 -22.21 6.59
CA ILE A 316 -3.41 -22.42 5.22
C ILE A 316 -3.77 -23.82 4.73
N GLY A 317 -3.50 -24.85 5.56
CA GLY A 317 -3.62 -26.24 5.17
C GLY A 317 -5.06 -26.76 5.14
N GLU A 318 -5.82 -26.56 6.23
CA GLU A 318 -7.18 -27.13 6.35
C GLU A 318 -8.27 -26.16 5.89
N LYS A 319 -8.10 -24.86 6.17
CA LYS A 319 -9.09 -23.82 5.81
C LYS A 319 -8.84 -23.18 4.45
N ASN A 320 -7.82 -23.62 3.73
CA ASN A 320 -7.51 -23.21 2.37
C ASN A 320 -7.34 -21.69 2.19
N VAL A 321 -6.87 -20.99 3.23
CA VAL A 321 -6.62 -19.54 3.13
C VAL A 321 -5.28 -19.28 2.45
N ASP A 322 -5.09 -18.08 1.92
CA ASP A 322 -3.90 -17.75 1.13
C ASP A 322 -2.82 -17.06 1.95
N ILE A 323 -3.20 -16.09 2.77
CA ILE A 323 -2.28 -15.25 3.53
C ILE A 323 -2.71 -15.22 5.00
N ILE A 324 -1.76 -15.48 5.90
CA ILE A 324 -1.97 -15.32 7.35
C ILE A 324 -1.60 -13.90 7.78
N ILE A 325 -2.44 -13.28 8.61
CA ILE A 325 -2.20 -11.95 9.19
C ILE A 325 -1.81 -12.15 10.67
N VAL A 326 -0.59 -11.72 11.01
CA VAL A 326 -0.01 -11.90 12.34
C VAL A 326 0.40 -10.55 12.92
N GLY A 327 -0.11 -10.20 14.10
CA GLY A 327 0.22 -8.96 14.81
C GLY A 327 1.09 -9.21 16.04
N ARG A 328 0.43 -9.25 17.20
CA ARG A 328 1.07 -9.44 18.52
C ARG A 328 2.06 -10.61 18.58
N GLY A 329 1.78 -11.70 17.87
CA GLY A 329 2.67 -12.86 17.81
C GLY A 329 4.08 -12.55 17.27
N ILE A 330 4.24 -11.49 16.46
CA ILE A 330 5.52 -11.02 15.95
C ILE A 330 5.99 -9.76 16.70
N ILE A 331 5.12 -8.76 16.83
CA ILE A 331 5.50 -7.46 17.43
C ILE A 331 5.87 -7.61 18.91
N GLY A 332 5.20 -8.51 19.63
CA GLY A 332 5.45 -8.76 21.05
C GLY A 332 6.63 -9.70 21.31
N ALA A 333 7.28 -10.24 20.28
CA ALA A 333 8.43 -11.12 20.43
C ALA A 333 9.69 -10.34 20.84
N VAL A 334 10.62 -11.02 21.52
CA VAL A 334 11.92 -10.44 21.87
C VAL A 334 12.71 -10.04 20.63
N ASP A 335 12.63 -10.85 19.58
CA ASP A 335 13.18 -10.57 18.25
C ASP A 335 12.08 -10.72 17.19
N PRO A 336 11.41 -9.60 16.82
CA PRO A 336 10.37 -9.62 15.80
C PRO A 336 10.83 -10.09 14.42
N VAL A 337 12.12 -9.91 14.07
CA VAL A 337 12.63 -10.31 12.75
C VAL A 337 12.76 -11.83 12.69
N THR A 338 13.39 -12.42 13.72
CA THR A 338 13.50 -13.88 13.81
C THR A 338 12.12 -14.54 13.91
N GLU A 339 11.18 -13.95 14.66
CA GLU A 339 9.84 -14.50 14.77
C GLU A 339 9.05 -14.37 13.45
N ALA A 340 9.18 -13.26 12.72
CA ALA A 340 8.59 -13.13 11.39
C ALA A 340 9.09 -14.21 10.41
N GLU A 341 10.39 -14.51 10.40
CA GLU A 341 10.95 -15.60 9.61
C GLU A 341 10.38 -16.97 10.02
N ARG A 342 10.13 -17.19 11.32
CA ARG A 342 9.49 -18.41 11.81
C ARG A 342 8.05 -18.54 11.29
N TYR A 343 7.25 -17.48 11.34
CA TYR A 343 5.89 -17.48 10.77
C TYR A 343 5.91 -17.67 9.26
N ARG A 344 6.82 -17.01 8.53
CA ARG A 344 6.98 -17.17 7.09
C ARG A 344 7.23 -18.62 6.71
N LYS A 345 8.22 -19.27 7.35
CA LYS A 345 8.55 -20.68 7.12
C LYS A 345 7.36 -21.59 7.40
N LYS A 346 6.67 -21.40 8.54
CA LYS A 346 5.52 -22.23 8.92
C LYS A 346 4.32 -22.05 7.99
N GLY A 347 4.06 -20.83 7.54
CA GLY A 347 3.03 -20.55 6.54
C GLY A 347 3.33 -21.20 5.19
N TRP A 348 4.59 -21.13 4.74
CA TRP A 348 5.00 -21.73 3.46
C TRP A 348 5.05 -23.26 3.51
N GLU A 349 5.51 -23.85 4.62
CA GLU A 349 5.44 -25.30 4.87
C GLU A 349 3.99 -25.81 4.78
N ALA A 350 3.05 -25.11 5.41
CA ALA A 350 1.62 -25.45 5.35
C ALA A 350 1.06 -25.35 3.93
N TYR A 351 1.48 -24.34 3.15
CA TYR A 351 1.12 -24.21 1.73
C TYR A 351 1.64 -25.40 0.91
N LYS A 352 2.93 -25.74 1.04
CA LYS A 352 3.53 -26.87 0.32
C LYS A 352 2.84 -28.20 0.67
N ALA A 353 2.49 -28.38 1.93
CA ALA A 353 1.71 -29.54 2.37
C ALA A 353 0.32 -29.58 1.71
N ARG A 354 -0.39 -28.44 1.66
CA ARG A 354 -1.72 -28.34 1.01
C ARG A 354 -1.70 -28.75 -0.46
N ILE A 355 -0.74 -28.26 -1.24
CA ILE A 355 -0.69 -28.54 -2.68
C ILE A 355 -0.15 -29.94 -3.00
N SER A 356 0.46 -30.61 -2.02
CA SER A 356 0.97 -31.99 -2.14
C SER A 356 -0.03 -33.05 -1.66
N ALA A 357 -1.12 -32.63 -1.01
CA ALA A 357 -2.22 -33.47 -0.54
C ALA A 357 -3.28 -33.61 -1.64
#